data_AF-A0A6G6KED0-F1
#
_entry.id   AF-A0A6G6KED0-F1
#
_cell.length_a   1.000
_cell.length_b   1.000
_cell.length_c   1.000
_cell.angle_alpha   90.00
_cell.angle_beta   90.00
_cell.angle_gamma   90.00
#
_symmetry.space_group_name_H-M   'P 1'
#
loop_
_entity.id
_entity.type
_entity.pdbx_description
1 polymer ?
#
loop_
_entity_poly.entity_id
_entity_poly.type
_entity_poly.pdbx_seq_one_letter_code
_entity_poly.pdbx_strand_id
1 'polypeptide(L)'
;MSDAQPPPIPPQAKPPPPPYEPPRNENVEAYNFIADKIGGLPNVRKKDNLYQAIAIGAFVAVGSLIGLWKGGWPGGFIAGAVVGMVAGLLLSGAVLAVIGLVRKS
;
A
#
# COMPACT_ATOMS: atom_id res chain seq x y z
N MET A 1 -71.43 -21.94 27.20
CA MET A 1 -70.37 -22.03 26.18
C MET A 1 -69.84 -20.63 25.97
N SER A 2 -68.70 -20.31 26.55
CA SER A 2 -68.02 -19.03 26.33
C SER A 2 -66.56 -19.37 26.04
N ASP A 3 -66.27 -19.56 24.76
CA ASP A 3 -64.94 -19.75 24.24
C ASP A 3 -64.16 -18.44 24.44
N ALA A 4 -63.31 -18.42 25.47
CA ALA A 4 -62.43 -17.28 25.73
C ALA A 4 -61.38 -17.25 24.62
N GLN A 5 -61.53 -16.31 23.69
CA GLN A 5 -60.57 -16.08 22.62
C GLN A 5 -59.22 -15.67 23.23
N PRO A 6 -58.10 -16.33 22.90
CA PRO A 6 -56.80 -15.95 23.42
C PRO A 6 -56.42 -14.53 22.93
N PRO A 7 -55.64 -13.78 23.73
CA PRO A 7 -55.33 -12.39 23.43
C PRO A 7 -54.58 -12.26 22.09
N PRO A 8 -54.83 -11.19 21.31
CA PRO A 8 -54.14 -10.96 20.04
C PRO A 8 -52.64 -10.77 20.28
N ILE A 9 -51.82 -11.51 19.53
CA ILE A 9 -50.36 -11.41 19.57
C ILE A 9 -49.99 -10.01 19.03
N PRO A 10 -49.15 -9.21 19.74
CA PRO A 10 -48.72 -7.91 19.24
C PRO A 10 -47.97 -8.09 17.90
N PRO A 11 -48.10 -7.14 16.95
CA PRO A 11 -47.40 -7.20 15.68
C PRO A 11 -45.90 -7.34 15.94
N GLN A 12 -45.29 -8.44 15.48
CA GLN A 12 -43.83 -8.59 15.53
C GLN A 12 -43.22 -7.42 14.75
N ALA A 13 -42.48 -6.56 15.45
CA ALA A 13 -41.72 -5.51 14.81
C ALA A 13 -40.78 -6.15 13.78
N LYS A 14 -40.82 -5.68 12.53
CA LYS A 14 -39.90 -6.14 11.49
C LYS A 14 -38.47 -5.98 12.01
N PRO A 15 -37.59 -6.99 11.89
CA PRO A 15 -36.21 -6.85 12.31
C PRO A 15 -35.58 -5.64 11.61
N PRO A 16 -34.71 -4.88 12.29
CA PRO A 16 -34.05 -3.74 11.69
C PRO A 16 -33.29 -4.18 10.43
N PRO A 17 -33.25 -3.35 9.38
CA PRO A 17 -32.45 -3.67 8.21
C PRO A 17 -30.99 -3.87 8.64
N PRO A 18 -30.28 -4.83 8.02
CA PRO A 18 -28.87 -5.04 8.31
C PRO A 18 -28.11 -3.71 8.11
N PRO A 19 -27.05 -3.46 8.92
CA PRO A 19 -26.19 -2.30 8.71
C PRO A 19 -25.76 -2.22 7.24
N TYR A 20 -25.88 -1.04 6.64
CA TYR A 20 -25.39 -0.80 5.28
C TYR A 20 -23.88 -0.98 5.26
N GLU A 21 -23.40 -2.17 4.89
CA GLU A 21 -22.00 -2.38 4.54
C GLU A 21 -21.79 -1.69 3.18
N PRO A 22 -20.90 -0.68 3.09
CA PRO A 22 -20.56 -0.11 1.79
C PRO A 22 -20.07 -1.24 0.89
N PRO A 23 -20.42 -1.22 -0.41
CA PRO A 23 -20.06 -2.30 -1.33
C PRO A 23 -18.56 -2.58 -1.22
N ARG A 24 -18.23 -3.77 -0.73
CA ARG A 24 -16.85 -4.23 -0.54
C ARG A 24 -16.25 -4.32 -1.94
N ASN A 25 -15.42 -3.34 -2.29
CA ASN A 25 -14.78 -3.29 -3.61
C ASN A 25 -13.75 -4.42 -3.67
N GLU A 26 -14.20 -5.59 -4.11
CA GLU A 26 -13.42 -6.83 -4.25
C GLU A 26 -12.12 -6.60 -5.06
N ASN A 27 -12.18 -5.67 -6.02
CA ASN A 27 -11.04 -5.21 -6.82
C ASN A 27 -9.93 -4.55 -5.96
N VAL A 28 -10.30 -3.80 -4.92
CA VAL A 28 -9.35 -3.15 -4.01
C VAL A 28 -8.75 -4.17 -3.05
N GLU A 29 -9.54 -5.15 -2.60
CA GLU A 29 -9.06 -6.24 -1.74
C GLU A 29 -8.06 -7.15 -2.47
N ALA A 30 -8.38 -7.55 -3.71
CA ALA A 30 -7.48 -8.33 -4.54
C ALA A 30 -6.18 -7.56 -4.87
N TYR A 31 -6.29 -6.26 -5.14
CA TYR A 31 -5.11 -5.42 -5.39
C TYR A 31 -4.23 -5.29 -4.15
N ASN A 32 -4.83 -5.07 -2.97
CA ASN A 32 -4.09 -5.00 -1.72
C ASN A 32 -3.45 -6.34 -1.36
N PHE A 33 -4.13 -7.46 -1.61
CA PHE A 33 -3.59 -8.81 -1.39
C PHE A 33 -2.40 -9.11 -2.30
N ILE A 34 -2.50 -8.76 -3.58
CA ILE A 34 -1.40 -8.92 -4.55
C ILE A 34 -0.24 -7.98 -4.20
N ALA A 35 -0.52 -6.74 -3.80
CA ALA A 35 0.49 -5.78 -3.39
C ALA A 35 1.23 -6.23 -2.11
N ASP A 36 0.52 -6.76 -1.12
CA ASP A 36 1.10 -7.29 0.12
C ASP A 36 1.89 -8.59 -0.10
N LYS A 37 1.55 -9.40 -1.12
CA LYS A 37 2.27 -10.64 -1.45
C LYS A 37 3.53 -10.42 -2.28
N ILE A 38 3.53 -9.45 -3.19
CA ILE A 38 4.65 -9.23 -4.12
C ILE A 38 5.71 -8.29 -3.53
N GLY A 39 5.39 -7.54 -2.47
CA GLY A 39 6.39 -6.72 -1.75
C GLY A 39 7.09 -5.70 -2.65
N GLY A 40 6.43 -5.29 -3.74
CA GLY A 40 7.01 -4.46 -4.80
C GLY A 40 5.99 -3.77 -5.70
N LEU A 41 4.68 -4.00 -5.52
CA LEU A 41 3.67 -3.10 -6.08
C LEU A 41 3.51 -1.91 -5.14
N PRO A 42 3.40 -0.68 -5.68
CA PRO A 42 3.14 0.50 -4.86
C PRO A 42 1.86 0.29 -4.08
N ASN A 43 2.02 0.03 -2.78
CA ASN A 43 0.92 -0.02 -1.84
C ASN A 43 0.20 1.33 -1.92
N VAL A 44 -1.13 1.33 -2.02
CA VAL A 44 -1.94 2.55 -2.21
C VAL A 44 -1.85 3.49 -0.99
N ARG A 45 -1.13 3.06 0.07
CA ARG A 45 -0.63 3.89 1.16
C ARG A 45 0.38 4.91 0.64
N LYS A 46 -0.13 6.04 0.12
CA LYS A 46 0.65 7.20 -0.38
C LYS A 46 1.81 7.63 0.54
N LYS A 47 1.68 7.39 1.85
CA LYS A 47 2.69 7.73 2.87
C LYS A 47 3.96 6.87 2.75
N ASP A 48 3.83 5.57 2.53
CA ASP A 48 5.00 4.66 2.44
C ASP A 48 5.74 4.87 1.10
N ASN A 49 4.99 5.15 0.04
CA ASN A 49 5.55 5.47 -1.28
C ASN A 49 6.28 6.83 -1.30
N LEU A 50 5.89 7.78 -0.45
CA LEU A 50 6.58 9.06 -0.31
C LEU A 50 7.98 8.89 0.29
N TYR A 51 8.13 8.09 1.34
CA TYR A 51 9.44 7.81 1.91
C TYR A 51 10.34 7.05 0.95
N GLN A 52 9.78 6.13 0.16
CA GLN A 52 10.53 5.43 -0.89
C GLN A 52 10.99 6.40 -1.99
N ALA A 53 10.13 7.31 -2.45
CA ALA A 53 10.50 8.33 -3.43
C ALA A 53 11.60 9.27 -2.89
N ILE A 54 11.50 9.69 -1.63
CA ILE A 54 12.53 10.50 -0.97
C ILE A 54 13.87 9.73 -0.89
N ALA A 55 13.84 8.46 -0.48
CA ALA A 55 15.02 7.64 -0.39
C ALA A 55 15.70 7.47 -1.76
N ILE A 56 14.93 7.09 -2.79
CA ILE A 56 15.43 6.99 -4.18
C ILE A 56 15.99 8.33 -4.64
N GLY A 57 15.29 9.44 -4.39
CA GLY A 57 15.73 10.79 -4.72
C GLY A 57 17.08 11.13 -4.07
N ALA A 58 17.30 10.75 -2.81
CA ALA A 58 18.59 10.94 -2.14
C ALA A 58 19.71 10.13 -2.80
N PHE A 59 19.47 8.85 -3.11
CA PHE A 59 20.47 8.03 -3.81
C PHE A 59 20.77 8.54 -5.22
N VAL A 60 19.76 9.02 -5.96
CA VAL A 60 19.95 9.67 -7.26
C VAL A 60 20.80 10.92 -7.10
N ALA A 61 20.49 11.79 -6.14
CA ALA A 61 21.25 13.03 -5.93
C ALA A 61 22.73 12.74 -5.60
N VAL A 62 23.00 11.80 -4.69
CA VAL A 62 24.37 11.40 -4.32
C VAL A 62 25.08 10.74 -5.51
N GLY A 63 24.42 9.82 -6.20
CA GLY A 63 24.97 9.15 -7.39
C GLY A 63 25.32 10.15 -8.48
N SER A 64 24.43 11.09 -8.78
CA SER A 64 24.65 12.17 -9.75
C SER A 64 25.81 13.08 -9.37
N LEU A 65 25.95 13.45 -8.09
CA LEU A 65 27.06 14.27 -7.60
C LEU A 65 28.41 13.55 -7.74
N ILE A 66 28.47 12.27 -7.34
CA ILE A 66 29.68 11.44 -7.49
C ILE A 66 30.01 11.27 -8.97
N GLY A 67 29.01 10.97 -9.79
CA GLY A 67 29.15 10.80 -11.23
C GLY A 67 29.62 12.09 -11.91
N LEU A 68 29.08 13.24 -11.53
CA LEU A 68 29.53 14.55 -12.01
C LEU A 68 31.00 14.80 -11.65
N TRP A 69 31.41 14.48 -10.43
CA TRP A 69 32.77 14.73 -9.97
C TRP A 69 33.81 13.82 -10.62
N LYS A 70 33.43 12.59 -11.00
CA LYS A 70 34.32 11.59 -11.62
C LYS A 70 34.28 11.56 -13.15
N GLY A 71 33.11 11.80 -13.74
CA GLY A 71 32.86 11.64 -15.18
C GLY A 71 32.45 12.92 -15.90
N GLY A 72 32.33 14.05 -15.19
CA GLY A 72 32.00 15.35 -15.77
C GLY A 72 30.56 15.48 -16.26
N TRP A 73 30.24 16.66 -16.79
CA TRP A 73 28.93 16.96 -17.35
C TRP A 73 28.90 16.71 -18.87
N PRO A 74 27.81 16.17 -19.45
CA PRO A 74 26.63 15.60 -18.77
C PRO A 74 26.77 14.11 -18.46
N GLY A 75 27.73 13.41 -19.09
CA GLY A 75 27.81 11.95 -19.10
C GLY A 75 27.97 11.33 -17.71
N GLY A 76 28.90 11.85 -16.92
CA GLY A 76 29.12 11.39 -15.54
C GLY A 76 27.91 11.64 -14.64
N PHE A 77 27.28 12.79 -14.75
CA PHE A 77 26.06 13.12 -13.98
C PHE A 77 24.91 12.14 -14.29
N ILE A 78 24.63 11.89 -15.58
CA ILE A 78 23.54 10.99 -15.99
C ILE A 78 23.84 9.55 -15.58
N ALA A 79 25.06 9.07 -15.82
CA ALA A 79 25.47 7.72 -15.40
C ALA A 79 25.37 7.56 -13.88
N GLY A 80 25.82 8.56 -13.13
CA GLY A 80 25.66 8.62 -11.68
C GLY A 80 24.21 8.60 -11.22
N ALA A 81 23.33 9.34 -11.89
CA ALA A 81 21.89 9.38 -11.61
C ALA A 81 21.24 8.00 -11.79
N VAL A 82 21.57 7.31 -12.88
CA VAL A 82 21.02 5.98 -13.20
C VAL A 82 21.49 4.95 -12.16
N VAL A 83 22.79 4.94 -11.85
CA VAL A 83 23.34 4.02 -10.83
C VAL A 83 22.73 4.31 -9.45
N GLY A 84 22.63 5.59 -9.07
CA GLY A 84 21.98 6.02 -7.84
C GLY A 84 20.51 5.61 -7.78
N MET A 85 19.77 5.72 -8.88
CA MET A 85 18.37 5.29 -8.96
C MET A 85 18.22 3.78 -8.75
N VAL A 86 19.03 2.98 -9.44
CA VAL A 86 18.98 1.51 -9.33
C VAL A 86 19.35 1.08 -7.91
N ALA A 87 20.42 1.64 -7.34
CA ALA A 87 20.82 1.36 -5.96
C ALA A 87 19.72 1.76 -4.95
N GLY A 88 19.13 2.95 -5.12
CA GLY A 88 18.06 3.44 -4.26
C GLY A 88 16.79 2.58 -4.34
N LEU A 89 16.41 2.12 -5.54
CA LEU A 89 15.27 1.23 -5.74
C LEU A 89 15.49 -0.12 -5.06
N LEU A 90 16.66 -0.74 -5.27
CA LEU A 90 16.97 -2.05 -4.72
C LEU A 90 17.11 -2.01 -3.19
N LEU A 91 17.84 -1.04 -2.65
CA LEU A 91 18.05 -0.92 -1.20
C LEU A 91 16.76 -0.54 -0.47
N SER A 92 15.99 0.42 -0.99
CA SER A 92 14.69 0.76 -0.39
C SER A 92 13.71 -0.40 -0.48
N GLY A 93 13.58 -1.03 -1.65
CA GLY A 93 12.72 -2.20 -1.85
C GLY A 93 13.08 -3.37 -0.95
N ALA A 94 14.37 -3.69 -0.81
CA ALA A 94 14.85 -4.77 0.06
C ALA A 94 14.52 -4.49 1.55
N VAL A 95 14.73 -3.26 2.03
CA VAL A 95 14.41 -2.90 3.42
C VAL A 95 12.91 -3.02 3.68
N LEU A 96 12.06 -2.55 2.77
CA LEU A 96 10.60 -2.70 2.91
C LEU A 96 10.18 -4.18 2.88
N ALA A 97 10.78 -4.99 2.01
CA ALA A 97 10.50 -6.43 1.94
C ALA A 97 10.84 -7.14 3.26
N VAL A 98 11.98 -6.82 3.86
CA VAL A 98 12.41 -7.38 5.16
C VAL A 98 11.47 -6.93 6.29
N ILE A 99 11.13 -5.64 6.36
CA ILE A 99 10.20 -5.13 7.37
C ILE A 99 8.81 -5.76 7.21
N GLY A 100 8.34 -5.92 5.97
CA GLY A 100 7.09 -6.59 5.65
C GLY A 100 7.09 -8.06 6.09
N LEU A 101 8.21 -8.76 5.89
CA LEU A 101 8.39 -10.15 6.33
C LEU A 101 8.31 -10.25 7.86
N VAL A 102 9.04 -9.39 8.58
CA VAL A 102 9.11 -9.42 10.06
C VAL A 102 7.79 -9.03 10.71
N ARG A 103 7.00 -8.11 10.13
CA ARG A 103 5.67 -7.75 10.67
C ARG A 103 4.61 -8.83 10.48
N LYS A 104 4.84 -9.79 9.58
CA LYS A 104 3.88 -10.86 9.26
C LYS A 104 4.12 -12.14 10.08
N SER A 105 5.31 -12.32 10.65
CA SER A 105 5.65 -13.36 11.64
C SER A 105 5.23 -12.95 13.04
#